data_AF-A0A563EWU6-F1
#
_entry.id   AF-A0A563EWU6-F1
#
_cell.length_a   1.000
_cell.length_b   1.000
_cell.length_c   1.000
_cell.angle_alpha   90.00
_cell.angle_beta   90.00
_cell.angle_gamma   90.00
#
_symmetry.space_group_name_H-M   'P 1'
#
loop_
_entity.id
_entity.type
_entity.pdbx_description
1 polymer ?
#
loop_
_entity_poly.entity_id
_entity_poly.type
_entity_poly.pdbx_seq_one_letter_code
_entity_poly.pdbx_strand_id
1 'polypeptide(L)'
;MTRLGPNISRARDVRQLFVGRAGHCTHTAAEELTALRVLEDRISTGRWPSTDPRALNREAAGHGESFHSLYDWTVDHTGPSAPAFVKCTPGQFLR
;
A
#
# COMPACT_ATOMS: atom_id res chain seq x y z
N MET A 1 -11.08 13.34 35.91
CA MET A 1 -11.89 13.36 34.67
C MET A 1 -11.07 14.01 33.58
N THR A 2 -10.39 13.22 32.76
CA THR A 2 -9.33 13.68 31.85
C THR A 2 -9.95 14.29 30.59
N ARG A 3 -9.56 15.54 30.26
CA ARG A 3 -9.97 16.24 29.04
C ARG A 3 -9.50 15.50 27.79
N LEU A 4 -10.42 15.27 26.86
CA LEU A 4 -10.12 14.91 25.47
C LEU A 4 -9.45 16.12 24.79
N GLY A 5 -8.16 16.02 24.51
CA GLY A 5 -7.44 16.95 23.64
C GLY A 5 -7.79 16.70 22.16
N PRO A 6 -7.49 17.65 21.26
CA PRO A 6 -7.88 17.55 19.86
C PRO A 6 -7.14 16.38 19.21
N ASN A 7 -7.90 15.37 18.80
CA ASN A 7 -7.42 14.14 18.19
C ASN A 7 -7.00 14.42 16.74
N ILE A 8 -5.76 14.88 16.55
CA ILE A 8 -5.11 14.86 15.25
C ILE A 8 -4.31 13.55 15.21
N SER A 9 -4.75 12.59 14.40
CA SER A 9 -3.99 11.38 14.08
C SER A 9 -2.67 11.77 13.38
N ARG A 10 -1.58 11.90 14.15
CA ARG A 10 -0.32 12.51 13.70
C ARG A 10 0.65 11.48 13.09
N ALA A 11 0.44 11.02 11.86
CA ALA A 11 1.38 10.19 11.04
C ALA A 11 1.95 8.87 11.66
N ARG A 12 1.80 8.65 12.97
CA ARG A 12 2.13 7.44 13.72
C ARG A 12 1.04 6.40 13.57
N ASP A 13 -0.21 6.84 13.41
CA ASP A 13 -1.38 5.97 13.36
C ASP A 13 -1.75 5.53 11.93
N VAL A 14 -1.27 6.25 10.92
CA VAL A 14 -1.54 5.95 9.50
C VAL A 14 -0.22 5.76 8.77
N ARG A 15 -0.14 4.69 7.99
CA ARG A 15 0.96 4.44 7.05
C ARG A 15 0.43 4.50 5.62
N GLN A 16 1.09 5.28 4.78
CA GLN A 16 0.82 5.31 3.34
C GLN A 16 1.86 4.46 2.62
N LEU A 17 1.39 3.59 1.73
CA LEU A 17 2.20 2.80 0.82
C LEU A 17 1.90 3.26 -0.61
N PHE A 18 2.89 3.22 -1.48
CA PHE A 18 2.77 3.74 -2.84
C PHE A 18 3.22 2.69 -3.84
N VAL A 19 2.48 2.57 -4.92
CA VAL A 19 2.81 1.73 -6.08
C VAL A 19 3.16 2.65 -7.24
N GLY A 20 4.29 2.39 -7.88
CA GLY A 20 4.82 3.14 -9.01
C GLY A 20 4.14 2.73 -10.31
N ARG A 21 2.84 2.98 -10.43
CA ARG A 21 2.05 2.70 -11.63
C ARG A 21 1.13 3.88 -11.95
N ALA A 22 0.95 4.18 -13.24
CA ALA A 22 0.09 5.26 -13.68
C ALA A 22 -1.37 4.82 -13.76
N GLY A 23 -2.29 5.71 -13.38
CA GLY A 23 -3.75 5.47 -13.45
C GLY A 23 -4.42 5.30 -12.08
N HIS A 24 -5.71 5.62 -12.00
CA HIS A 24 -6.50 5.46 -10.78
C HIS A 24 -6.69 3.96 -10.46
N CYS A 25 -6.50 3.60 -9.19
CA CYS A 25 -6.71 2.23 -8.69
C CYS A 25 -5.91 1.14 -9.44
N THR A 26 -4.74 1.48 -9.98
CA THR A 26 -3.89 0.53 -10.70
C THR A 26 -3.00 -0.27 -9.74
N HIS A 27 -3.61 -1.03 -8.84
CA HIS A 27 -2.94 -1.93 -7.89
C HIS A 27 -3.34 -3.38 -8.17
N THR A 28 -2.39 -4.31 -8.15
CA THR A 28 -2.72 -5.73 -8.24
C THR A 28 -3.36 -6.21 -6.93
N ALA A 29 -4.15 -7.28 -6.98
CA ALA A 29 -4.66 -7.90 -5.76
C ALA A 29 -3.52 -8.36 -4.82
N ALA A 30 -2.36 -8.76 -5.38
CA ALA A 30 -1.16 -9.08 -4.59
C ALA A 30 -0.64 -7.87 -3.80
N GLU A 31 -0.63 -6.68 -4.39
CA GLU A 31 -0.26 -5.43 -3.72
C GLU A 31 -1.27 -5.05 -2.63
N GLU A 32 -2.57 -5.18 -2.91
CA GLU A 32 -3.64 -4.92 -1.94
C GLU A 32 -3.58 -5.86 -0.73
N LEU A 33 -3.44 -7.17 -0.97
CA LEU A 33 -3.29 -8.18 0.09
C LEU A 33 -2.07 -7.91 0.97
N THR A 34 -0.95 -7.52 0.35
CA THR A 34 0.28 -7.15 1.08
C THR A 34 0.05 -5.91 1.96
N ALA A 35 -0.66 -4.89 1.45
CA ALA A 35 -0.99 -3.70 2.24
C ALA A 35 -1.95 -4.02 3.41
N LEU A 36 -2.93 -4.89 3.18
CA LEU A 36 -3.83 -5.38 4.23
C LEU A 36 -3.07 -6.16 5.28
N ARG A 37 -2.11 -7.01 4.90
CA ARG A 37 -1.28 -7.77 5.85
C ARG A 37 -0.45 -6.86 6.74
N VAL A 38 0.14 -5.80 6.19
CA VAL A 38 0.84 -4.76 6.97
C VAL A 38 -0.08 -4.11 8.01
N LEU A 39 -1.33 -3.84 7.64
CA LEU A 39 -2.32 -3.29 8.56
C LEU A 39 -2.72 -4.29 9.65
N GLU A 40 -2.96 -5.55 9.29
CA GLU A 40 -3.22 -6.63 10.25
C GLU A 40 -2.08 -6.74 11.27
N ASP A 41 -0.83 -6.82 10.82
CA ASP A 41 0.34 -6.91 11.69
C ASP A 41 0.44 -5.71 12.63
N ARG A 42 0.11 -4.51 12.15
CA ARG A 42 0.07 -3.30 12.99
C ARG A 42 -1.00 -3.36 14.07
N ILE A 43 -2.18 -3.89 13.74
CA ILE A 43 -3.29 -4.03 14.68
C ILE A 43 -2.94 -5.10 15.72
N SER A 44 -2.44 -6.26 15.27
CA SER A 44 -2.14 -7.40 16.14
C SER A 44 -0.94 -7.18 17.06
N THR A 45 0.10 -6.47 16.59
CA THR A 45 1.36 -6.30 17.36
C THR A 45 1.51 -4.93 17.99
N GLY A 46 0.67 -3.96 17.62
CA GLY A 46 0.80 -2.57 18.04
C GLY A 46 1.95 -1.80 17.38
N ARG A 47 2.73 -2.43 16.49
CA ARG A 47 3.90 -1.83 15.83
C ARG A 47 3.82 -2.01 14.32
N TRP A 48 4.28 -1.02 13.57
CA TRP A 48 4.39 -1.17 12.11
C TRP A 48 5.50 -2.18 11.78
N PRO A 49 5.24 -3.18 10.93
CA PRO A 49 6.30 -3.99 10.35
C PRO A 49 7.17 -3.16 9.40
N SER A 50 8.20 -3.77 8.79
CA SER A 50 8.97 -3.10 7.75
C SER A 50 8.08 -2.79 6.55
N THR A 51 7.96 -1.52 6.20
CA THR A 51 7.23 -1.04 5.02
C THR A 51 8.20 -0.53 3.95
N ASP A 52 9.42 -1.08 3.93
CA ASP A 52 10.39 -0.82 2.87
C ASP A 52 9.90 -1.41 1.54
N PRO A 53 9.97 -0.69 0.41
CA PRO A 53 9.50 -1.18 -0.87
C PRO A 53 10.08 -2.54 -1.29
N ARG A 54 11.34 -2.83 -0.96
CA ARG A 54 11.96 -4.13 -1.28
C ARG A 54 11.31 -5.28 -0.50
N ALA A 55 10.97 -5.03 0.77
CA ALA A 55 10.28 -6.03 1.60
C ALA A 55 8.85 -6.27 1.07
N LEU A 56 8.13 -5.20 0.76
CA LEU A 56 6.76 -5.26 0.24
C LEU A 56 6.69 -5.94 -1.13
N ASN A 57 7.59 -5.60 -2.06
CA ASN A 57 7.64 -6.24 -3.38
C ASN A 57 7.95 -7.74 -3.29
N ARG A 58 8.81 -8.14 -2.35
CA ARG A 58 9.12 -9.56 -2.12
C ARG A 58 7.92 -10.31 -1.55
N GLU A 59 7.18 -9.72 -0.62
CA GLU A 59 5.95 -10.32 -0.08
C GLU A 59 4.88 -10.43 -1.16
N ALA A 60 4.64 -9.35 -1.91
CA ALA A 60 3.67 -9.34 -2.99
C ALA A 60 4.00 -10.36 -4.08
N ALA A 61 5.27 -10.51 -4.45
CA ALA A 61 5.74 -11.49 -5.43
C ALA A 61 5.54 -12.95 -4.99
N GLY A 62 5.35 -13.19 -3.68
CA GLY A 62 5.08 -14.52 -3.13
C GLY A 62 3.63 -15.00 -3.32
N HIS A 63 2.70 -14.13 -3.71
CA HIS A 63 1.32 -14.51 -4.01
C HIS A 63 1.21 -15.24 -5.35
N GLY A 64 0.19 -16.09 -5.48
CA GLY A 64 -0.07 -16.84 -6.71
C GLY A 64 -0.36 -15.95 -7.92
N GLU A 65 -0.06 -16.45 -9.12
CA GLU A 65 -0.14 -15.72 -10.40
C GLU A 65 -1.49 -15.00 -10.64
N SER A 66 -2.60 -15.60 -10.19
CA SER A 66 -3.94 -15.02 -10.29
C SER A 66 -4.10 -13.67 -9.57
N PHE A 67 -3.21 -13.34 -8.61
CA PHE A 67 -3.24 -12.07 -7.89
C PHE A 67 -2.41 -10.97 -8.57
N HIS A 68 -1.72 -11.28 -9.67
CA HIS A 68 -0.84 -10.36 -10.40
C HIS A 68 -1.49 -9.83 -11.68
N SER A 69 -2.81 -9.82 -11.79
CA SER A 69 -3.51 -9.32 -12.98
C SER A 69 -3.96 -7.88 -12.82
N LEU A 70 -3.79 -7.07 -13.88
CA LEU A 70 -4.32 -5.72 -13.98
C LEU A 70 -5.00 -5.49 -15.32
N TYR A 71 -6.07 -4.69 -15.29
CA TYR A 71 -6.71 -4.19 -16.50
C TYR A 71 -6.06 -2.87 -16.93
N ASP A 72 -5.47 -2.88 -18.12
CA ASP A 72 -4.93 -1.69 -18.79
C ASP A 72 -5.99 -1.10 -19.71
N TRP A 73 -6.56 0.01 -19.25
CA TRP A 73 -7.60 0.76 -19.96
C TRP A 73 -7.10 1.46 -21.23
N THR A 74 -5.78 1.65 -21.39
CA THR A 74 -5.22 2.37 -22.55
C THR A 74 -5.22 1.52 -23.82
N VAL A 75 -5.31 0.21 -23.65
CA VAL A 75 -5.25 -0.81 -24.72
C VAL A 75 -6.27 -1.93 -24.52
N ASP A 76 -7.26 -1.73 -23.64
CA ASP A 76 -8.41 -2.62 -23.37
C ASP A 76 -8.00 -4.09 -23.19
N HIS A 77 -7.07 -4.36 -22.28
CA HIS A 77 -6.60 -5.71 -22.01
C HIS A 77 -6.31 -5.95 -20.53
N THR A 78 -6.44 -7.20 -20.10
CA THR A 78 -5.94 -7.66 -18.81
C THR A 78 -4.64 -8.42 -19.01
N GLY A 79 -3.61 -8.06 -18.24
CA GLY A 79 -2.30 -8.67 -18.33
C GLY A 79 -1.64 -8.87 -16.96
N PRO A 80 -0.61 -9.74 -16.89
CA PRO A 80 0.19 -9.88 -15.69
C PRO A 80 0.98 -8.60 -15.40
N SER A 81 1.14 -8.27 -14.12
CA SER A 81 1.90 -7.12 -13.65
C SER A 81 2.69 -7.49 -12.40
N ALA A 82 3.99 -7.24 -12.43
CA ALA A 82 4.84 -7.44 -11.26
C ALA A 82 4.52 -6.39 -10.17
N PRO A 83 4.75 -6.72 -8.88
CA PRO A 83 4.66 -5.75 -7.81
C PRO A 83 5.56 -4.54 -8.04
N ALA A 84 5.03 -3.35 -7.73
CA ALA A 84 5.72 -2.10 -8.00
C ALA A 84 5.65 -1.13 -6.80
N PHE A 85 5.72 -1.61 -5.56
CA PHE A 85 5.89 -0.72 -4.40
C PHE A 85 7.13 0.15 -4.56
N VAL A 86 6.99 1.44 -4.24
CA VAL A 86 8.04 2.45 -4.34
C VAL A 86 8.08 3.35 -3.11
N LYS A 87 9.24 3.97 -2.86
CA LYS A 87 9.33 5.05 -1.88
C LYS A 87 8.82 6.32 -2.53
N CYS A 88 7.78 6.91 -1.95
CA CYS A 88 7.24 8.19 -2.39
C CYS A 88 7.09 9.12 -1.17
N THR A 89 7.45 10.38 -1.36
CA THR A 89 7.18 11.45 -0.41
C THR A 89 6.19 12.39 -1.09
N PRO A 90 4.89 12.28 -0.81
CA PRO A 90 3.90 13.16 -1.40
C PRO A 90 4.23 14.63 -1.10
N GLY A 91 3.98 15.50 -2.08
CA GLY A 91 4.04 16.93 -1.85
C GLY A 91 3.09 17.33 -0.71
N GLN A 92 3.44 18.39 0.03
CA GLN A 92 2.50 18.96 0.98
C GLN A 92 1.30 19.53 0.22
N PHE A 93 0.10 19.27 0.73
CA PHE A 93 -1.09 19.95 0.21
C PHE A 93 -0.89 21.46 0.37
N LEU A 94 -1.05 22.19 -0.74
CA LEU A 94 -1.15 23.64 -0.71
C LEU A 94 -2.34 23.99 0.19
N ARG A 95 -2.09 24.89 1.14
CA ARG A 95 -3.09 25.41 2.06
C ARG A 95 -3.56 26.77 1.61
#